data_AF-A0A343TI36-F1
#
_entry.id   AF-A0A343TI36-F1
#
_cell.length_a   1.000
_cell.length_b   1.000
_cell.length_c   1.000
_cell.angle_alpha   90.00
_cell.angle_beta   90.00
_cell.angle_gamma   90.00
#
_symmetry.space_group_name_H-M   'P 1'
#
loop_
_entity.id
_entity.type
_entity.pdbx_description
1 polymer ?
#
loop_
_entity_poly.entity_id
_entity_poly.type
_entity_poly.pdbx_seq_one_letter_code
_entity_poly.pdbx_strand_id
1 'polypeptide(L)'
;MQPEAVFALRTPGGGCWGNPGGGPIDGGAGRRRPTRRTRTRGQKYQTMDRTQFLLLAAVLASGLVIVATAGAPIDGLTFEDGIDVIGPDDEVDATGHLELEPHDGPNGKYAYLNEDDEIEIAIGASNPNIDGERGVNVEAGTTIHDVFTVTYNASTIQNETPVKVWIEHGDDPDTDVAESEILTFTSDGDPIEGENANLTLEPNETASIGLSVDSTGVEPGLVASNFTIYAKFPTETEMEEKTVTTTRTRFAFSSPEPNVCEGTVYNAMGGEETRIDACSVKIADGVTLESVSFTMTFDDTVDVRLEGSPIPFSDRSALDPTETGAAPLGYFTAEYEPRVGDATEVTDRSYDVFVSSERLATPGIETPGTVRDPGPIAELDPESIRLYGFDPANESWTPLETEVVETTDEGVLLRTDSDGFPVYAVGVDAPVLRVEETTLEPSTVAVDEPTTITVTLANDGLAGGDVQLTLEANGTVIATPTVTVPAGEWTTVTFDHPFDEPGVYEITVDGEVVGNVTVEAPPTEEPPETEEPPAETPAPEEPPAETPEPEDTPAEIDEPFDWIEEPAGLDLERTVGLVLFLAIVLATTYLVRRMPRR
;
A
#
# COMPACT_ATOMS: atom_id res chain seq x y z
N MET A 1 19.23 -57.57 69.32
CA MET A 1 20.08 -58.02 68.21
C MET A 1 20.70 -56.78 67.56
N GLN A 2 22.02 -56.70 67.56
CA GLN A 2 22.85 -56.09 66.50
C GLN A 2 22.94 -57.09 65.31
N PRO A 3 23.60 -56.83 64.15
CA PRO A 3 24.63 -55.81 63.79
C PRO A 3 24.11 -54.68 62.86
N GLU A 4 24.74 -53.50 62.68
CA GLU A 4 26.09 -53.13 62.15
C GLU A 4 26.21 -53.34 60.61
N ALA A 5 26.54 -52.35 59.75
CA ALA A 5 27.78 -51.54 59.57
C ALA A 5 28.90 -52.31 58.79
N VAL A 6 29.98 -51.75 58.19
CA VAL A 6 30.59 -50.40 58.23
C VAL A 6 31.60 -50.18 57.06
N PHE A 7 31.78 -48.95 56.56
CA PHE A 7 32.93 -48.42 55.76
C PHE A 7 33.20 -49.08 54.37
N ALA A 8 34.10 -48.61 53.48
CA ALA A 8 35.26 -47.68 53.50
C ALA A 8 35.48 -47.05 52.09
N LEU A 9 36.37 -46.10 51.74
CA LEU A 9 37.15 -44.95 52.28
C LEU A 9 37.83 -44.28 51.01
N ARG A 10 38.70 -43.24 50.95
CA ARG A 10 39.52 -42.44 51.89
C ARG A 10 39.99 -41.10 51.22
N THR A 11 40.37 -40.09 52.01
CA THR A 11 41.35 -39.02 51.67
C THR A 11 42.39 -38.91 52.81
N PRO A 12 43.53 -38.18 52.68
CA PRO A 12 43.56 -36.80 53.24
C PRO A 12 44.64 -35.81 52.71
N GLY A 13 44.33 -34.50 52.80
CA GLY A 13 45.29 -33.41 53.08
C GLY A 13 46.19 -32.87 51.95
N GLY A 14 46.70 -31.63 51.98
CA GLY A 14 46.38 -30.51 52.90
C GLY A 14 47.61 -29.73 53.41
N GLY A 15 47.62 -28.39 53.25
CA GLY A 15 48.58 -27.48 53.90
C GLY A 15 49.13 -26.37 53.01
N CYS A 16 48.95 -25.11 53.40
CA CYS A 16 49.52 -23.91 52.74
C CYS A 16 50.71 -23.37 53.54
N TRP A 17 51.81 -22.94 52.88
CA TRP A 17 52.87 -22.12 53.50
C TRP A 17 53.67 -21.30 52.46
N GLY A 18 54.01 -20.05 52.81
CA GLY A 18 55.25 -19.39 52.38
C GLY A 18 55.31 -18.66 51.02
N ASN A 19 55.25 -17.32 51.08
CA ASN A 19 55.95 -16.42 50.14
C ASN A 19 57.31 -16.06 50.76
N PRO A 20 58.43 -15.99 50.01
CA PRO A 20 58.94 -14.69 49.57
C PRO A 20 59.55 -14.68 48.15
N GLY A 21 59.54 -13.51 47.49
CA GLY A 21 60.02 -13.32 46.11
C GLY A 21 61.55 -13.19 45.94
N GLY A 22 62.02 -13.03 44.70
CA GLY A 22 63.46 -12.99 44.42
C GLY A 22 63.94 -12.73 42.98
N GLY A 23 63.72 -11.52 42.44
CA GLY A 23 64.70 -10.87 41.53
C GLY A 23 64.52 -10.97 40.00
N PRO A 24 65.35 -10.24 39.21
CA PRO A 24 64.99 -9.81 37.84
C PRO A 24 66.06 -10.02 36.74
N ILE A 25 65.65 -9.98 35.47
CA ILE A 25 66.43 -9.64 34.25
C ILE A 25 65.46 -9.49 33.05
N ASP A 26 65.77 -8.83 31.92
CA ASP A 26 66.53 -7.59 31.65
C ASP A 26 66.24 -7.16 30.17
N GLY A 27 66.37 -5.87 29.84
CA GLY A 27 66.25 -5.33 28.47
C GLY A 27 64.82 -5.25 27.87
N GLY A 28 64.55 -4.41 26.88
CA GLY A 28 65.45 -3.46 26.19
C GLY A 28 64.71 -2.35 25.43
N ALA A 29 65.06 -1.10 25.77
CA ALA A 29 64.62 0.19 25.23
C ALA A 29 64.34 0.34 23.72
N GLY A 30 63.41 1.24 23.35
CA GLY A 30 63.56 2.01 22.10
C GLY A 30 62.39 2.85 21.56
N ARG A 31 62.32 4.15 21.93
CA ARG A 31 62.12 5.35 21.03
C ARG A 31 60.89 5.38 20.08
N ARG A 32 60.19 6.50 19.81
CA ARG A 32 60.32 7.94 20.14
C ARG A 32 59.00 8.66 19.78
N ARG A 33 58.57 9.69 20.52
CA ARG A 33 57.67 10.74 19.98
C ARG A 33 58.47 11.68 19.05
N PRO A 34 57.80 12.48 18.19
CA PRO A 34 57.65 13.89 18.57
C PRO A 34 56.27 14.50 18.26
N THR A 35 55.88 15.51 19.05
CA THR A 35 54.77 16.42 18.74
C THR A 35 55.21 17.52 17.77
N ARG A 36 54.26 18.20 17.12
CA ARG A 36 54.51 19.50 16.44
C ARG A 36 53.46 20.54 16.82
N ARG A 37 53.84 21.82 16.74
CA ARG A 37 53.15 22.96 17.36
C ARG A 37 52.70 23.99 16.31
N THR A 38 51.51 24.54 16.52
CA THR A 38 51.07 25.94 16.30
C THR A 38 51.68 26.78 15.17
N ARG A 39 50.81 27.45 14.40
CA ARG A 39 51.11 28.79 13.88
C ARG A 39 49.86 29.69 13.89
N THR A 40 50.06 30.96 14.25
CA THR A 40 49.00 31.98 14.36
C THR A 40 49.57 33.32 13.88
N ARG A 41 48.71 34.14 13.24
CA ARG A 41 48.88 35.48 12.62
C ARG A 41 48.50 35.43 11.13
N GLY A 42 47.71 36.35 10.58
CA GLY A 42 46.98 37.49 11.18
C GLY A 42 47.05 38.77 10.34
N GLN A 43 46.17 39.74 10.64
CA GLN A 43 45.95 41.00 9.89
C GLN A 43 45.31 40.80 8.50
N LYS A 44 44.51 41.74 7.96
CA LYS A 44 44.22 43.14 8.35
C LYS A 44 42.79 43.52 7.95
N TYR A 45 42.12 44.37 8.73
CA TYR A 45 41.05 45.23 8.21
C TYR A 45 41.70 46.42 7.47
N GLN A 46 41.15 46.79 6.30
CA GLN A 46 41.31 48.12 5.70
C GLN A 46 39.99 48.53 5.06
N THR A 47 39.57 49.77 5.33
CA THR A 47 38.34 50.38 4.84
C THR A 47 38.58 51.19 3.57
N MET A 48 37.80 50.91 2.53
CA MET A 48 37.47 51.78 1.39
C MET A 48 36.10 51.27 0.90
N ASP A 49 34.98 51.88 1.24
CA ASP A 49 34.45 53.20 0.84
C ASP A 49 33.72 53.14 -0.53
N ARG A 50 32.63 53.90 -0.63
CA ARG A 50 31.56 53.72 -1.63
C ARG A 50 31.64 54.76 -2.75
N THR A 51 31.50 54.33 -4.00
CA THR A 51 30.43 54.75 -4.96
C THR A 51 30.79 54.38 -6.41
N GLN A 52 29.76 54.44 -7.28
CA GLN A 52 29.82 54.38 -8.76
C GLN A 52 30.00 52.97 -9.38
N PHE A 53 29.22 52.55 -10.39
CA PHE A 53 27.99 53.13 -10.96
C PHE A 53 27.11 52.02 -11.59
N LEU A 54 25.82 52.35 -11.76
CA LEU A 54 24.76 51.71 -12.56
C LEU A 54 25.25 51.02 -13.88
N LEU A 55 24.63 49.98 -14.47
CA LEU A 55 23.20 49.56 -14.51
C LEU A 55 23.05 48.14 -15.14
N LEU A 56 22.23 47.24 -14.57
CA LEU A 56 21.04 46.58 -15.19
C LEU A 56 20.46 45.49 -14.25
N ALA A 57 19.16 45.21 -14.37
CA ALA A 57 18.45 44.11 -13.68
C ALA A 57 18.08 43.00 -14.69
N ALA A 58 17.55 41.82 -14.34
CA ALA A 58 16.93 41.37 -13.09
C ALA A 58 17.02 39.83 -12.90
N VAL A 59 16.29 39.31 -11.89
CA VAL A 59 15.91 37.90 -11.61
C VAL A 59 16.86 37.08 -10.69
N LEU A 60 16.21 36.47 -9.67
CA LEU A 60 16.65 35.46 -8.69
C LEU A 60 17.57 35.84 -7.51
N ALA A 61 17.47 35.01 -6.46
CA ALA A 61 18.17 35.02 -5.17
C ALA A 61 17.82 36.18 -4.19
N SER A 62 16.61 36.13 -3.63
CA SER A 62 16.28 36.72 -2.34
C SER A 62 17.16 36.10 -1.23
N GLY A 63 18.05 36.89 -0.64
CA GLY A 63 18.82 36.47 0.55
C GLY A 63 18.00 36.65 1.81
N LEU A 64 17.62 35.55 2.46
CA LEU A 64 16.91 35.58 3.74
C LEU A 64 17.75 36.30 4.81
N VAL A 65 17.24 37.41 5.33
CA VAL A 65 17.83 38.06 6.51
C VAL A 65 17.35 37.29 7.73
N ILE A 66 18.19 36.41 8.27
CA ILE A 66 18.00 35.85 9.60
C ILE A 66 18.18 36.99 10.60
N VAL A 67 17.08 37.67 10.93
CA VAL A 67 16.97 38.42 12.16
C VAL A 67 16.98 37.37 13.27
N ALA A 68 18.08 37.31 14.02
CA ALA A 68 18.10 36.59 15.28
C ALA A 68 17.22 37.36 16.26
N THR A 69 15.92 37.09 16.23
CA THR A 69 15.04 37.34 17.37
C THR A 69 15.67 36.65 18.57
N ALA A 70 15.81 37.38 19.69
CA ALA A 70 16.05 36.71 20.95
C ALA A 70 14.85 35.80 21.19
N GLY A 71 15.08 34.54 21.53
CA GLY A 71 14.00 33.62 21.84
C GLY A 71 13.15 34.21 22.96
N ALA A 72 11.83 34.29 22.73
CA ALA A 72 10.90 34.23 23.84
C ALA A 72 11.13 32.91 24.60
N PRO A 73 10.74 32.81 25.88
CA PRO A 73 10.43 31.48 26.42
C PRO A 73 9.45 30.80 25.45
N ILE A 74 9.63 29.49 25.26
CA ILE A 74 8.58 28.65 24.71
C ILE A 74 7.81 28.22 25.94
N ASP A 75 6.69 28.89 26.17
CA ASP A 75 5.70 28.42 27.14
C ASP A 75 5.12 27.10 26.60
N GLY A 76 4.68 26.22 27.48
CA GLY A 76 4.21 24.88 27.10
C GLY A 76 3.40 24.24 28.22
N LEU A 77 2.78 23.11 27.88
CA LEU A 77 1.76 22.38 28.64
C LEU A 77 1.79 22.63 30.17
N THR A 78 0.90 23.52 30.58
CA THR A 78 0.36 23.69 31.93
C THR A 78 -1.06 23.14 31.97
N PHE A 79 -1.55 22.89 33.17
CA PHE A 79 -2.97 22.70 33.48
C PHE A 79 -3.32 23.85 34.44
N GLU A 80 -4.11 24.84 34.01
CA GLU A 80 -4.32 26.09 34.80
C GLU A 80 -5.42 26.00 35.87
N ASP A 81 -6.30 25.00 35.80
CA ASP A 81 -7.28 24.65 36.84
C ASP A 81 -6.99 23.24 37.38
N GLY A 82 -7.29 22.99 38.66
CA GLY A 82 -7.00 21.74 39.37
C GLY A 82 -7.89 20.55 38.98
N ILE A 83 -7.55 19.37 39.51
CA ILE A 83 -8.29 18.12 39.29
C ILE A 83 -9.61 18.16 40.07
N ASP A 84 -10.74 18.09 39.36
CA ASP A 84 -11.99 17.65 39.98
C ASP A 84 -11.92 16.13 40.17
N VAL A 85 -12.02 15.65 41.41
CA VAL A 85 -11.95 14.21 41.72
C VAL A 85 -13.39 13.68 41.84
N ILE A 86 -13.98 13.36 40.69
CA ILE A 86 -15.41 13.08 40.55
C ILE A 86 -15.70 11.59 40.73
N GLY A 87 -16.51 11.26 41.73
CA GLY A 87 -17.18 9.97 41.81
C GLY A 87 -18.39 9.90 40.85
N PRO A 88 -18.71 8.73 40.25
CA PRO A 88 -19.93 8.58 39.48
C PRO A 88 -21.18 8.81 40.36
N ASP A 89 -22.25 9.37 39.77
CA ASP A 89 -23.48 9.89 40.42
C ASP A 89 -24.32 8.89 41.29
N ASP A 90 -23.85 7.66 41.51
CA ASP A 90 -24.54 6.56 42.19
C ASP A 90 -23.81 6.08 43.47
N GLU A 91 -24.45 5.22 44.30
CA GLU A 91 -23.98 4.76 45.63
C GLU A 91 -22.67 3.89 45.65
N VAL A 92 -21.79 4.00 44.64
CA VAL A 92 -20.61 3.13 44.42
C VAL A 92 -19.29 3.92 44.33
N ASP A 93 -19.31 5.21 44.65
CA ASP A 93 -18.15 6.09 44.71
C ASP A 93 -17.08 5.59 45.72
N ALA A 94 -15.83 5.54 45.26
CA ALA A 94 -14.65 5.20 46.05
C ALA A 94 -13.64 6.37 46.17
N THR A 95 -13.95 7.52 45.58
CA THR A 95 -13.00 8.62 45.33
C THR A 95 -12.47 9.26 46.62
N GLY A 96 -13.31 9.36 47.65
CA GLY A 96 -12.92 9.77 49.00
C GLY A 96 -11.95 8.82 49.73
N HIS A 97 -11.42 7.80 49.04
CA HIS A 97 -10.38 6.88 49.52
C HIS A 97 -9.10 6.90 48.66
N LEU A 98 -9.01 7.74 47.63
CA LEU A 98 -7.75 7.98 46.92
C LEU A 98 -6.94 9.08 47.61
N GLU A 99 -5.63 8.90 47.64
CA GLU A 99 -4.63 9.83 48.18
C GLU A 99 -3.58 10.05 47.06
N LEU A 100 -3.47 11.30 46.60
CA LEU A 100 -2.67 11.69 45.44
C LEU A 100 -1.42 12.46 45.91
N GLU A 101 -0.24 12.01 45.51
CA GLU A 101 1.03 12.67 45.85
C GLU A 101 1.96 12.77 44.63
N PRO A 102 2.73 13.85 44.45
CA PRO A 102 3.84 13.89 43.50
C PRO A 102 4.87 12.81 43.85
N HIS A 103 5.34 12.06 42.86
CA HIS A 103 6.14 10.86 43.11
C HIS A 103 7.56 11.20 43.60
N ASP A 104 8.10 10.42 44.55
CA ASP A 104 9.44 10.62 45.17
C ASP A 104 10.63 10.59 44.17
N GLY A 105 10.39 10.18 42.92
CA GLY A 105 11.37 10.02 41.85
C GLY A 105 11.78 11.30 41.11
N PRO A 106 12.73 11.20 40.15
CA PRO A 106 13.29 12.36 39.44
C PRO A 106 12.29 13.09 38.52
N ASN A 107 11.20 12.41 38.15
CA ASN A 107 10.11 12.96 37.33
C ASN A 107 8.94 13.51 38.17
N GLY A 108 8.95 13.29 39.49
CA GLY A 108 7.96 13.86 40.41
C GLY A 108 7.85 15.37 40.35
N LYS A 109 8.95 16.05 39.97
CA LYS A 109 9.00 17.50 39.73
C LYS A 109 7.99 18.00 38.68
N TYR A 110 7.44 17.13 37.83
CA TYR A 110 6.43 17.49 36.83
C TYR A 110 5.01 17.57 37.39
N ALA A 111 4.81 17.17 38.66
CA ALA A 111 3.58 17.39 39.40
C ALA A 111 3.84 18.10 40.75
N TYR A 112 2.84 18.79 41.28
CA TYR A 112 2.88 19.41 42.61
C TYR A 112 1.47 19.64 43.14
N LEU A 113 1.32 19.84 44.46
CA LEU A 113 0.04 20.25 45.04
C LEU A 113 -0.15 21.78 44.89
N ASN A 114 -1.36 22.21 44.52
CA ASN A 114 -1.74 23.61 44.35
C ASN A 114 -2.09 24.30 45.69
N GLU A 115 -2.73 25.48 45.68
CA GLU A 115 -3.10 26.19 46.94
C GLU A 115 -4.27 25.52 47.70
N ASP A 116 -5.01 24.59 47.08
CA ASP A 116 -6.17 23.88 47.64
C ASP A 116 -5.90 22.38 47.90
N ASP A 117 -4.62 21.97 47.93
CA ASP A 117 -4.09 20.60 48.13
C ASP A 117 -4.43 19.59 46.98
N GLU A 118 -4.90 20.03 45.81
CA GLU A 118 -5.11 19.21 44.61
C GLU A 118 -3.80 19.07 43.80
N ILE A 119 -3.58 17.96 43.09
CA ILE A 119 -2.35 17.77 42.30
C ILE A 119 -2.46 18.36 40.90
N GLU A 120 -1.54 19.27 40.58
CA GLU A 120 -1.38 19.98 39.31
C GLU A 120 -0.21 19.38 38.53
N ILE A 121 -0.34 19.22 37.21
CA ILE A 121 0.73 18.76 36.33
C ILE A 121 1.23 19.95 35.49
N ALA A 122 2.55 20.05 35.32
CA ALA A 122 3.15 21.05 34.44
C ALA A 122 4.41 20.47 33.78
N ILE A 123 4.36 20.32 32.45
CA ILE A 123 5.43 19.68 31.66
C ILE A 123 6.20 20.72 30.81
N GLY A 124 5.71 21.95 30.74
CA GLY A 124 6.37 23.09 30.09
C GLY A 124 7.36 23.87 30.96
N ALA A 125 7.99 24.89 30.36
CA ALA A 125 8.95 25.80 31.01
C ALA A 125 8.31 26.76 32.05
N SER A 126 7.00 26.67 32.17
CA SER A 126 6.07 27.27 33.14
C SER A 126 6.13 26.63 34.52
N ASN A 127 6.49 25.35 34.61
CA ASN A 127 6.55 24.62 35.89
C ASN A 127 7.56 25.26 36.86
N PRO A 128 7.15 25.71 38.07
CA PRO A 128 8.02 26.38 39.03
C PRO A 128 9.10 25.47 39.66
N ASN A 129 8.98 24.15 39.52
CA ASN A 129 9.86 23.13 40.09
C ASN A 129 10.95 22.65 39.12
N ILE A 130 10.96 23.09 37.85
CA ILE A 130 12.04 22.77 36.90
C ILE A 130 12.95 24.00 36.68
N ASP A 131 14.19 23.89 37.14
CA ASP A 131 15.09 25.04 37.40
C ASP A 131 15.76 25.58 36.11
N GLY A 132 14.95 26.13 35.20
CA GLY A 132 15.38 26.69 33.92
C GLY A 132 15.73 25.65 32.83
N GLU A 133 15.31 24.40 33.03
CA GLU A 133 15.32 23.38 31.99
C GLU A 133 14.22 23.69 30.94
N ARG A 134 14.39 23.18 29.72
CA ARG A 134 13.26 23.12 28.78
C ARG A 134 12.38 21.95 29.20
N GLY A 135 11.07 22.10 29.04
CA GLY A 135 10.10 21.02 29.20
C GLY A 135 10.21 19.96 28.10
N VAL A 136 9.08 19.35 27.75
CA VAL A 136 8.99 18.42 26.60
C VAL A 136 9.59 19.05 25.34
N ASN A 137 10.28 18.25 24.52
CA ASN A 137 10.73 18.73 23.21
C ASN A 137 9.52 18.78 22.28
N VAL A 138 9.27 19.94 21.65
CA VAL A 138 8.29 20.08 20.57
C VAL A 138 8.68 19.23 19.35
N GLU A 139 7.69 18.83 18.54
CA GLU A 139 7.85 17.96 17.37
C GLU A 139 8.46 16.59 17.73
N ALA A 140 8.07 16.04 18.88
CA ALA A 140 8.51 14.72 19.36
C ALA A 140 7.56 14.07 20.37
N GLY A 141 7.35 12.75 20.20
CA GLY A 141 6.83 11.86 21.23
C GLY A 141 7.82 11.70 22.42
N THR A 142 7.32 11.81 23.64
CA THR A 142 8.09 11.72 24.89
C THR A 142 7.29 10.99 25.98
N THR A 143 7.82 9.87 26.48
CA THR A 143 7.27 9.18 27.67
C THR A 143 7.98 9.62 28.94
N ILE A 144 7.21 9.91 29.98
CA ILE A 144 7.66 10.35 31.31
C ILE A 144 7.01 9.44 32.35
N HIS A 145 7.67 8.34 32.71
CA HIS A 145 7.25 7.50 33.85
C HIS A 145 7.34 8.29 35.18
N ASP A 146 6.73 7.78 36.25
CA ASP A 146 7.07 8.18 37.62
C ASP A 146 6.80 9.67 37.95
N VAL A 147 5.67 10.23 37.50
CA VAL A 147 5.26 11.64 37.68
C VAL A 147 4.47 11.85 38.98
N PHE A 148 3.43 11.05 39.22
CA PHE A 148 2.69 11.10 40.48
C PHE A 148 2.28 9.69 40.94
N THR A 149 1.73 9.59 42.14
CA THR A 149 1.23 8.32 42.69
C THR A 149 -0.23 8.43 43.09
N VAL A 150 -0.99 7.38 42.80
CA VAL A 150 -2.33 7.15 43.33
C VAL A 150 -2.25 6.07 44.40
N THR A 151 -2.63 6.38 45.64
CA THR A 151 -2.70 5.43 46.76
C THR A 151 -4.15 5.20 47.17
N TYR A 152 -4.57 3.94 47.29
CA TYR A 152 -5.92 3.60 47.73
C TYR A 152 -5.99 3.34 49.25
N ASN A 153 -6.34 4.38 50.01
CA ASN A 153 -6.38 4.38 51.47
C ASN A 153 -7.65 3.69 52.03
N ALA A 154 -7.68 2.36 51.90
CA ALA A 154 -8.80 1.51 52.33
C ALA A 154 -9.01 1.41 53.87
N SER A 155 -8.38 2.27 54.67
CA SER A 155 -8.32 2.17 56.15
C SER A 155 -9.66 2.29 56.88
N THR A 156 -10.73 2.68 56.18
CA THR A 156 -12.11 2.77 56.69
C THR A 156 -13.05 1.69 56.13
N ILE A 157 -12.60 0.87 55.18
CA ILE A 157 -13.41 -0.10 54.44
C ILE A 157 -13.28 -1.49 55.07
N GLN A 158 -14.41 -2.17 55.29
CA GLN A 158 -14.46 -3.39 56.12
C GLN A 158 -14.15 -4.70 55.38
N ASN A 159 -14.04 -4.69 54.05
CA ASN A 159 -14.16 -5.89 53.22
C ASN A 159 -12.94 -6.18 52.31
N GLU A 160 -11.81 -5.49 52.46
CA GLU A 160 -10.61 -5.65 51.61
C GLU A 160 -10.91 -5.58 50.09
N THR A 161 -11.92 -4.77 49.73
CA THR A 161 -12.42 -4.62 48.35
C THR A 161 -11.44 -3.78 47.53
N PRO A 162 -11.05 -4.22 46.31
CA PRO A 162 -10.23 -3.39 45.41
C PRO A 162 -11.07 -2.22 44.84
N VAL A 163 -10.39 -1.25 44.24
CA VAL A 163 -11.01 -0.13 43.52
C VAL A 163 -10.52 -0.09 42.08
N LYS A 164 -11.42 0.19 41.13
CA LYS A 164 -11.07 0.55 39.76
C LYS A 164 -10.84 2.06 39.69
N VAL A 165 -9.69 2.46 39.14
CA VAL A 165 -9.30 3.86 38.96
C VAL A 165 -8.99 4.09 37.48
N TRP A 166 -9.53 5.15 36.91
CA TRP A 166 -9.19 5.62 35.57
C TRP A 166 -9.15 7.14 35.55
N ILE A 167 -8.56 7.68 34.50
CA ILE A 167 -8.49 9.12 34.23
C ILE A 167 -9.37 9.40 33.01
N GLU A 168 -9.96 10.59 32.95
CA GLU A 168 -10.53 11.14 31.71
C GLU A 168 -10.05 12.58 31.58
N HIS A 169 -9.53 12.94 30.40
CA HIS A 169 -9.30 14.32 30.00
C HIS A 169 -10.05 14.59 28.70
N GLY A 170 -10.56 15.81 28.52
CA GLY A 170 -11.44 16.17 27.42
C GLY A 170 -10.77 17.09 26.42
N ASP A 171 -11.15 16.96 25.14
CA ASP A 171 -10.74 17.88 24.09
C ASP A 171 -11.51 19.21 24.24
N ASP A 172 -10.80 20.36 24.33
CA ASP A 172 -11.46 21.67 24.34
C ASP A 172 -12.13 21.94 22.98
N PRO A 173 -13.47 22.09 22.90
CA PRO A 173 -14.19 22.32 21.65
C PRO A 173 -13.89 23.66 20.97
N ASP A 174 -13.16 24.59 21.63
CA ASP A 174 -12.62 25.81 21.02
C ASP A 174 -11.18 25.63 20.46
N THR A 175 -10.59 24.42 20.50
CA THR A 175 -9.27 24.09 19.90
C THR A 175 -9.35 23.20 18.65
N ASP A 176 -8.39 23.38 17.73
CA ASP A 176 -8.31 22.66 16.43
C ASP A 176 -7.60 21.27 16.52
N VAL A 177 -7.15 20.82 17.71
CA VAL A 177 -6.46 19.53 17.93
C VAL A 177 -6.99 18.89 19.21
N ALA A 178 -7.27 17.58 19.18
CA ALA A 178 -7.79 16.86 20.34
C ALA A 178 -6.69 16.67 21.40
N GLU A 179 -6.99 16.91 22.68
CA GLU A 179 -6.02 16.70 23.77
C GLU A 179 -5.74 15.22 23.98
N SER A 180 -6.71 14.37 23.68
CA SER A 180 -6.59 12.91 23.61
C SER A 180 -5.63 12.41 22.53
N GLU A 181 -5.27 13.24 21.54
CA GLU A 181 -4.20 12.95 20.56
C GLU A 181 -2.81 13.43 21.04
N ILE A 182 -2.75 14.35 22.01
CA ILE A 182 -1.53 14.98 22.52
C ILE A 182 -0.99 14.26 23.76
N LEU A 183 -1.87 13.74 24.61
CA LEU A 183 -1.54 13.21 25.94
C LEU A 183 -2.21 11.85 26.19
N THR A 184 -1.54 11.02 26.99
CA THR A 184 -2.13 9.82 27.59
C THR A 184 -1.49 9.55 28.95
N PHE A 185 -2.30 9.35 30.00
CA PHE A 185 -1.82 8.90 31.31
C PHE A 185 -1.60 7.38 31.29
N THR A 186 -0.60 6.91 32.01
CA THR A 186 -0.14 5.51 31.97
C THR A 186 0.24 4.99 33.35
N SER A 187 0.04 3.70 33.61
CA SER A 187 0.53 2.97 34.79
C SER A 187 1.34 1.76 34.31
N ASP A 188 2.58 1.60 34.78
CA ASP A 188 3.57 0.62 34.27
C ASP A 188 3.82 0.62 32.73
N GLY A 189 3.25 1.59 32.01
CA GLY A 189 3.33 1.73 30.55
C GLY A 189 2.03 1.35 29.80
N ASP A 190 1.05 0.78 30.49
CA ASP A 190 -0.32 0.62 29.96
C ASP A 190 -1.10 1.95 30.13
N PRO A 191 -1.95 2.37 29.17
CA PRO A 191 -2.78 3.57 29.29
C PRO A 191 -3.91 3.38 30.31
N ILE A 192 -4.34 4.47 30.97
CA ILE A 192 -5.39 4.45 32.00
C ILE A 192 -6.60 5.37 31.73
N GLU A 193 -6.92 5.61 30.45
CA GLU A 193 -8.01 6.49 30.02
C GLU A 193 -9.39 5.80 29.92
N GLY A 194 -10.39 6.36 30.58
CA GLY A 194 -11.78 5.90 30.56
C GLY A 194 -12.06 4.59 31.30
N GLU A 195 -13.32 4.35 31.70
CA GLU A 195 -13.70 3.20 32.54
C GLU A 195 -13.25 1.83 31.96
N ASN A 196 -13.07 1.73 30.65
CA ASN A 196 -12.62 0.48 30.00
C ASN A 196 -11.11 0.19 30.21
N ALA A 197 -10.25 1.21 30.28
CA ALA A 197 -8.83 1.08 30.58
C ALA A 197 -8.56 1.61 32.00
N ASN A 198 -9.08 0.88 33.00
CA ASN A 198 -8.85 1.19 34.41
C ASN A 198 -7.66 0.39 35.00
N LEU A 199 -6.93 1.05 35.89
CA LEU A 199 -6.07 0.42 36.88
C LEU A 199 -6.94 -0.17 38.00
N THR A 200 -6.63 -1.38 38.48
CA THR A 200 -7.24 -1.92 39.71
C THR A 200 -6.23 -1.88 40.85
N LEU A 201 -6.58 -1.18 41.95
CA LEU A 201 -5.77 -1.10 43.17
C LEU A 201 -6.35 -1.99 44.28
N GLU A 202 -5.50 -2.81 44.90
CA GLU A 202 -5.82 -3.54 46.13
C GLU A 202 -5.75 -2.62 47.37
N PRO A 203 -6.37 -3.00 48.51
CA PRO A 203 -6.37 -2.20 49.73
C PRO A 203 -4.98 -1.74 50.22
N ASN A 204 -4.75 -0.42 50.24
CA ASN A 204 -3.47 0.22 50.60
C ASN A 204 -2.33 -0.04 49.57
N GLU A 205 -2.68 -0.33 48.32
CA GLU A 205 -1.76 -0.32 47.19
C GLU A 205 -1.54 1.11 46.66
N THR A 206 -0.37 1.32 46.08
CA THR A 206 0.07 2.57 45.46
C THR A 206 0.61 2.27 44.07
N ALA A 207 0.14 2.96 43.04
CA ALA A 207 0.68 2.89 41.69
C ALA A 207 1.34 4.21 41.28
N SER A 208 2.41 4.11 40.48
CA SER A 208 3.08 5.26 39.85
C SER A 208 2.44 5.56 38.49
N ILE A 209 1.92 6.77 38.33
CA ILE A 209 1.37 7.27 37.07
C ILE A 209 2.44 8.05 36.32
N GLY A 210 2.59 7.73 35.03
CA GLY A 210 3.40 8.44 34.06
C GLY A 210 2.57 8.98 32.92
N LEU A 211 3.21 9.73 32.02
CA LEU A 211 2.58 10.41 30.89
C LEU A 211 3.26 10.00 29.58
N SER A 212 2.48 9.80 28.51
CA SER A 212 2.97 9.80 27.14
C SER A 212 2.49 11.10 26.48
N VAL A 213 3.40 11.86 25.87
CA VAL A 213 3.11 13.14 25.23
C VAL A 213 3.60 13.11 23.79
N ASP A 214 2.72 13.28 22.81
CA ASP A 214 3.14 13.68 21.45
C ASP A 214 2.96 15.19 21.27
N SER A 215 3.94 15.81 20.62
CA SER A 215 3.99 17.25 20.37
C SER A 215 4.23 17.57 18.89
N THR A 216 3.99 16.59 18.03
CA THR A 216 4.10 16.70 16.56
C THR A 216 2.95 17.57 16.03
N GLY A 217 3.29 18.67 15.36
CA GLY A 217 2.32 19.65 14.86
C GLY A 217 1.65 20.55 15.92
N VAL A 218 1.92 20.34 17.20
CA VAL A 218 1.34 21.09 18.33
C VAL A 218 1.92 22.51 18.42
N GLU A 219 1.06 23.55 18.45
CA GLU A 219 1.54 24.93 18.57
C GLU A 219 2.21 25.20 19.95
N PRO A 220 3.37 25.90 19.97
CA PRO A 220 4.08 26.21 21.21
C PRO A 220 3.30 27.20 22.08
N GLY A 221 2.79 26.71 23.21
CA GLY A 221 1.99 27.49 24.16
C GLY A 221 0.61 26.90 24.45
N LEU A 222 0.28 25.73 23.89
CA LEU A 222 -0.90 24.96 24.28
C LEU A 222 -0.89 24.66 25.80
N VAL A 223 -2.05 24.87 26.41
CA VAL A 223 -2.41 24.58 27.81
C VAL A 223 -3.37 23.39 27.74
N ALA A 224 -3.15 22.37 28.55
CA ALA A 224 -4.05 21.22 28.61
C ALA A 224 -5.21 21.51 29.58
N SER A 225 -6.38 21.02 29.22
CA SER A 225 -7.62 21.05 30.00
C SER A 225 -7.49 20.20 31.25
N ASN A 226 -8.38 20.43 32.23
CA ASN A 226 -8.43 19.60 33.43
C ASN A 226 -8.60 18.11 33.09
N PHE A 227 -8.02 17.27 33.94
CA PHE A 227 -8.26 15.83 33.93
C PHE A 227 -8.99 15.44 35.21
N THR A 228 -9.93 14.50 35.09
CA THR A 228 -10.73 13.97 36.19
C THR A 228 -10.22 12.57 36.53
N ILE A 229 -9.99 12.29 37.83
CA ILE A 229 -9.69 10.93 38.28
C ILE A 229 -10.95 10.32 38.89
N TYR A 230 -11.40 9.21 38.32
CA TYR A 230 -12.58 8.47 38.76
C TYR A 230 -12.17 7.25 39.61
N ALA A 231 -12.96 6.94 40.64
CA ALA A 231 -12.75 5.75 41.46
C ALA A 231 -14.07 5.02 41.78
N LYS A 232 -14.14 3.72 41.46
CA LYS A 232 -15.38 2.91 41.55
C LYS A 232 -15.11 1.54 42.14
N PHE A 233 -15.94 1.11 43.09
CA PHE A 233 -15.89 -0.28 43.56
C PHE A 233 -16.46 -1.23 42.49
N PRO A 234 -15.85 -2.40 42.24
CA PRO A 234 -16.44 -3.41 41.37
C PRO A 234 -17.76 -3.94 41.95
N THR A 235 -18.70 -4.24 41.07
CA THR A 235 -19.99 -4.84 41.43
C THR A 235 -19.80 -6.26 42.00
N GLU A 236 -20.83 -6.77 42.68
CA GLU A 236 -20.81 -8.13 43.26
C GLU A 236 -20.57 -9.22 42.19
N THR A 237 -20.99 -8.99 40.94
CA THR A 237 -20.72 -9.87 39.79
C THR A 237 -19.25 -9.84 39.35
N GLU A 238 -18.64 -8.66 39.22
CA GLU A 238 -17.22 -8.52 38.89
C GLU A 238 -16.31 -9.09 39.99
N MET A 239 -16.76 -9.07 41.25
CA MET A 239 -16.05 -9.73 42.35
C MET A 239 -16.12 -11.26 42.31
N GLU A 240 -17.18 -11.87 41.73
CA GLU A 240 -17.20 -13.33 41.52
C GLU A 240 -16.22 -13.77 40.42
N GLU A 241 -16.00 -12.93 39.39
CA GLU A 241 -14.98 -13.18 38.36
C GLU A 241 -13.54 -13.14 38.92
N LYS A 242 -13.27 -12.38 39.99
CA LYS A 242 -11.95 -12.21 40.63
C LYS A 242 -11.33 -13.51 41.23
N THR A 243 -11.97 -14.67 41.04
CA THR A 243 -11.34 -15.98 41.30
C THR A 243 -10.62 -16.59 40.07
N VAL A 244 -10.74 -15.94 38.91
CA VAL A 244 -9.91 -16.14 37.72
C VAL A 244 -9.01 -14.91 37.55
N THR A 245 -7.73 -15.11 37.28
CA THR A 245 -6.83 -14.03 36.86
C THR A 245 -7.04 -13.78 35.37
N THR A 246 -8.07 -13.01 35.02
CA THR A 246 -8.44 -12.71 33.64
C THR A 246 -7.37 -11.86 32.98
N THR A 247 -6.45 -12.51 32.29
CA THR A 247 -5.32 -11.86 31.60
C THR A 247 -5.84 -11.33 30.28
N ARG A 248 -6.44 -10.12 30.29
CA ARG A 248 -7.07 -9.51 29.11
C ARG A 248 -6.12 -9.46 27.91
N THR A 249 -6.65 -9.72 26.72
CA THR A 249 -5.99 -9.50 25.43
C THR A 249 -5.51 -8.06 25.31
N ARG A 250 -4.27 -7.85 24.88
CA ARG A 250 -3.69 -6.51 24.62
C ARG A 250 -3.05 -6.46 23.25
N PHE A 251 -3.06 -5.29 22.63
CA PHE A 251 -2.62 -5.06 21.26
C PHE A 251 -1.51 -4.01 21.25
N ALA A 252 -0.46 -4.24 20.48
CA ALA A 252 0.58 -3.25 20.20
C ALA A 252 0.94 -3.32 18.71
N PHE A 253 0.41 -2.40 17.91
CA PHE A 253 0.54 -2.37 16.46
C PHE A 253 1.14 -1.06 15.98
N SER A 254 1.74 -1.09 14.78
CA SER A 254 2.29 0.07 14.11
C SER A 254 2.18 -0.08 12.59
N SER A 255 1.98 1.02 11.88
CA SER A 255 2.13 1.07 10.42
C SER A 255 3.46 1.73 10.06
N PRO A 256 4.52 0.96 9.76
CA PRO A 256 5.81 1.54 9.36
C PRO A 256 5.81 2.09 7.92
N GLU A 257 4.92 1.57 7.06
CA GLU A 257 4.66 2.01 5.69
C GLU A 257 3.15 1.87 5.41
N PRO A 258 2.50 2.71 4.57
CA PRO A 258 1.03 2.70 4.42
C PRO A 258 0.40 1.40 3.92
N ASN A 259 1.21 0.47 3.39
CA ASN A 259 0.80 -0.86 2.96
C ASN A 259 1.27 -1.96 3.94
N VAL A 260 1.70 -1.62 5.16
CA VAL A 260 2.17 -2.54 6.18
C VAL A 260 1.55 -2.19 7.54
N CYS A 261 1.07 -3.19 8.26
CA CYS A 261 0.67 -3.11 9.67
C CYS A 261 1.31 -4.30 10.39
N GLU A 262 2.13 -4.05 11.40
CA GLU A 262 2.81 -5.11 12.15
C GLU A 262 2.77 -4.83 13.66
N GLY A 263 2.65 -5.91 14.44
CA GLY A 263 2.44 -5.80 15.88
C GLY A 263 2.35 -7.14 16.61
N THR A 264 2.03 -7.06 17.90
CA THR A 264 1.82 -8.20 18.79
C THR A 264 0.42 -8.15 19.40
N VAL A 265 -0.31 -9.27 19.35
CA VAL A 265 -1.41 -9.55 20.27
C VAL A 265 -0.88 -10.34 21.46
N TYR A 266 -0.92 -9.75 22.65
CA TYR A 266 -0.60 -10.41 23.90
C TYR A 266 -1.85 -11.04 24.51
N ASN A 267 -1.74 -12.30 24.93
CA ASN A 267 -2.82 -13.05 25.59
C ASN A 267 -4.07 -13.20 24.70
N ALA A 268 -3.89 -13.56 23.42
CA ALA A 268 -5.00 -13.97 22.56
C ALA A 268 -5.59 -15.27 23.14
N MET A 269 -6.82 -15.22 23.67
CA MET A 269 -7.41 -16.31 24.46
C MET A 269 -7.96 -17.45 23.59
N GLY A 270 -7.81 -18.69 24.06
CA GLY A 270 -8.19 -19.89 23.34
C GLY A 270 -9.71 -20.06 23.22
N GLY A 271 -10.22 -20.06 21.99
CA GLY A 271 -11.65 -20.17 21.67
C GLY A 271 -12.42 -18.85 21.72
N GLU A 272 -11.73 -17.71 21.79
CA GLU A 272 -12.31 -16.36 21.67
C GLU A 272 -11.85 -15.69 20.36
N GLU A 273 -12.75 -14.98 19.69
CA GLU A 273 -12.41 -14.21 18.49
C GLU A 273 -11.56 -12.99 18.89
N THR A 274 -10.34 -12.94 18.37
CA THR A 274 -9.46 -11.78 18.45
C THR A 274 -9.60 -10.97 17.17
N ARG A 275 -10.09 -9.73 17.28
CA ARG A 275 -10.17 -8.77 16.18
C ARG A 275 -9.07 -7.70 16.33
N ILE A 276 -8.39 -7.38 15.23
CA ILE A 276 -7.29 -6.41 15.12
C ILE A 276 -7.71 -5.33 14.12
N ASP A 277 -7.50 -4.06 14.47
CA ASP A 277 -7.46 -2.96 13.50
C ASP A 277 -6.23 -3.12 12.59
N ALA A 278 -6.44 -3.20 11.28
CA ALA A 278 -5.40 -3.52 10.31
C ALA A 278 -4.61 -2.29 9.83
N CYS A 279 -4.63 -1.19 10.59
CA CYS A 279 -4.00 0.08 10.24
C CYS A 279 -4.46 0.68 8.89
N SER A 280 -5.66 0.33 8.41
CA SER A 280 -6.15 0.60 7.04
C SER A 280 -5.13 0.25 5.94
N VAL A 281 -4.48 -0.92 6.03
CA VAL A 281 -3.38 -1.34 5.14
C VAL A 281 -3.74 -1.20 3.67
N LYS A 282 -2.98 -0.37 2.95
CA LYS A 282 -3.19 -0.09 1.54
C LYS A 282 -2.84 -1.28 0.65
N ILE A 283 -3.88 -1.95 0.15
CA ILE A 283 -3.79 -3.01 -0.86
C ILE A 283 -3.50 -2.38 -2.23
N ALA A 284 -4.27 -1.36 -2.62
CA ALA A 284 -4.12 -0.64 -3.88
C ALA A 284 -4.63 0.80 -3.75
N ASP A 285 -4.65 1.58 -4.84
CA ASP A 285 -5.32 2.87 -4.85
C ASP A 285 -6.84 2.68 -4.67
N GLY A 286 -7.38 3.19 -3.55
CA GLY A 286 -8.79 3.05 -3.19
C GLY A 286 -9.22 1.64 -2.75
N VAL A 287 -8.28 0.78 -2.34
CA VAL A 287 -8.55 -0.53 -1.73
C VAL A 287 -7.66 -0.73 -0.50
N THR A 288 -8.26 -1.01 0.65
CA THR A 288 -7.60 -1.08 1.96
C THR A 288 -8.11 -2.26 2.78
N LEU A 289 -7.27 -2.80 3.67
CA LEU A 289 -7.63 -3.80 4.67
C LEU A 289 -7.87 -3.07 6.00
N GLU A 290 -9.10 -3.05 6.49
CA GLU A 290 -9.49 -2.25 7.66
C GLU A 290 -9.39 -3.03 8.97
N SER A 291 -9.71 -4.32 8.95
CA SER A 291 -9.49 -5.19 10.12
C SER A 291 -9.32 -6.65 9.73
N VAL A 292 -8.71 -7.41 10.63
CA VAL A 292 -8.65 -8.87 10.56
C VAL A 292 -9.15 -9.46 11.86
N SER A 293 -9.80 -10.62 11.82
CA SER A 293 -10.04 -11.43 13.01
C SER A 293 -9.56 -12.86 12.84
N PHE A 294 -9.35 -13.53 13.97
CA PHE A 294 -8.94 -14.94 14.06
C PHE A 294 -9.32 -15.48 15.43
N THR A 295 -9.46 -16.81 15.54
CA THR A 295 -9.58 -17.50 16.82
C THR A 295 -8.30 -18.29 17.11
N MET A 296 -7.84 -18.28 18.36
CA MET A 296 -6.75 -19.16 18.80
C MET A 296 -7.29 -20.49 19.33
N THR A 297 -6.57 -21.59 19.09
CA THR A 297 -6.92 -22.89 19.71
C THR A 297 -6.60 -22.92 21.22
N PHE A 298 -5.58 -22.18 21.65
CA PHE A 298 -5.12 -22.06 23.05
C PHE A 298 -4.54 -20.66 23.30
N ASP A 299 -4.52 -20.24 24.57
CA ASP A 299 -3.95 -18.95 25.00
C ASP A 299 -2.47 -18.80 24.57
N ASP A 300 -2.14 -17.79 23.76
CA ASP A 300 -0.75 -17.46 23.41
C ASP A 300 -0.56 -15.94 23.19
N THR A 301 0.67 -15.54 22.92
CA THR A 301 1.00 -14.26 22.30
C THR A 301 1.29 -14.50 20.82
N VAL A 302 0.66 -13.73 19.93
CA VAL A 302 0.79 -13.87 18.48
C VAL A 302 1.42 -12.61 17.91
N ASP A 303 2.54 -12.74 17.22
CA ASP A 303 3.08 -11.68 16.38
C ASP A 303 2.38 -11.72 15.02
N VAL A 304 1.94 -10.55 14.52
CA VAL A 304 1.09 -10.43 13.33
C VAL A 304 1.69 -9.42 12.37
N ARG A 305 1.75 -9.78 11.08
CA ARG A 305 2.17 -8.89 9.99
C ARG A 305 1.18 -8.96 8.85
N LEU A 306 0.68 -7.80 8.45
CA LEU A 306 -0.20 -7.58 7.30
C LEU A 306 0.56 -6.76 6.26
N GLU A 307 0.56 -7.18 5.00
CA GLU A 307 1.24 -6.47 3.90
C GLU A 307 0.36 -6.43 2.65
N GLY A 308 0.08 -5.22 2.14
CA GLY A 308 -0.66 -4.97 0.91
C GLY A 308 0.27 -4.68 -0.27
N SER A 309 -0.18 -5.03 -1.49
CA SER A 309 0.55 -4.76 -2.74
C SER A 309 -0.42 -4.68 -3.94
N PRO A 310 -0.32 -3.66 -4.82
CA PRO A 310 -1.12 -3.58 -6.04
C PRO A 310 -0.67 -4.56 -7.13
N ILE A 311 0.43 -5.31 -6.91
CA ILE A 311 0.99 -6.30 -7.83
C ILE A 311 1.24 -7.65 -7.11
N PRO A 312 1.28 -8.79 -7.82
CA PRO A 312 1.53 -10.09 -7.19
C PRO A 312 2.86 -10.11 -6.44
N PHE A 313 2.87 -10.72 -5.26
CA PHE A 313 4.10 -10.99 -4.52
C PHE A 313 5.02 -11.92 -5.32
N SER A 314 6.34 -11.69 -5.28
CA SER A 314 7.28 -12.15 -6.32
C SER A 314 7.46 -13.66 -6.49
N ASP A 315 6.92 -14.48 -5.57
CA ASP A 315 6.95 -15.94 -5.61
C ASP A 315 5.56 -16.56 -5.90
N ARG A 316 4.63 -15.80 -6.50
CA ARG A 316 3.24 -16.23 -6.75
C ARG A 316 2.77 -15.89 -8.16
N SER A 317 1.85 -16.70 -8.69
CA SER A 317 1.08 -16.38 -9.89
C SER A 317 0.16 -15.18 -9.64
N ALA A 318 -0.08 -14.38 -10.68
CA ALA A 318 -1.13 -13.36 -10.63
C ALA A 318 -2.52 -14.02 -10.51
N LEU A 319 -3.53 -13.25 -10.08
CA LEU A 319 -4.92 -13.61 -10.34
C LEU A 319 -5.17 -13.41 -11.84
N ASP A 320 -5.23 -14.51 -12.59
CA ASP A 320 -5.36 -14.48 -14.05
C ASP A 320 -6.86 -14.56 -14.44
N PRO A 321 -7.41 -13.58 -15.17
CA PRO A 321 -8.79 -13.62 -15.63
C PRO A 321 -9.10 -14.85 -16.49
N THR A 322 -8.13 -15.36 -17.25
CA THR A 322 -8.31 -16.47 -18.19
C THR A 322 -8.48 -17.82 -17.50
N GLU A 323 -7.98 -17.94 -16.25
CA GLU A 323 -8.10 -19.14 -15.42
C GLU A 323 -9.24 -19.02 -14.38
N THR A 324 -9.51 -17.80 -13.90
CA THR A 324 -10.40 -17.56 -12.74
C THR A 324 -11.69 -16.82 -13.09
N GLY A 325 -11.78 -16.20 -14.26
CA GLY A 325 -12.87 -15.30 -14.64
C GLY A 325 -12.88 -13.98 -13.87
N ALA A 326 -11.81 -13.62 -13.15
CA ALA A 326 -11.72 -12.40 -12.35
C ALA A 326 -10.38 -11.67 -12.53
N ALA A 327 -10.41 -10.33 -12.44
CA ALA A 327 -9.25 -9.48 -12.59
C ALA A 327 -8.85 -8.84 -11.24
N PRO A 328 -7.54 -8.68 -10.95
CA PRO A 328 -7.08 -8.21 -9.65
C PRO A 328 -7.30 -6.70 -9.46
N LEU A 329 -7.87 -6.35 -8.31
CA LEU A 329 -7.83 -5.02 -7.73
C LEU A 329 -6.54 -4.81 -6.91
N GLY A 330 -6.02 -5.88 -6.29
CA GLY A 330 -4.73 -5.90 -5.58
C GLY A 330 -4.56 -7.18 -4.74
N TYR A 331 -3.48 -7.24 -3.97
CA TYR A 331 -3.05 -8.44 -3.22
C TYR A 331 -2.69 -8.09 -1.78
N PHE A 332 -2.85 -9.03 -0.85
CA PHE A 332 -2.34 -8.90 0.51
C PHE A 332 -1.86 -10.23 1.12
N THR A 333 -1.02 -10.14 2.15
CA THR A 333 -0.70 -11.26 3.04
C THR A 333 -1.18 -10.96 4.46
N ALA A 334 -1.45 -12.03 5.21
CA ALA A 334 -1.75 -11.96 6.64
C ALA A 334 -1.00 -13.09 7.34
N GLU A 335 0.16 -12.75 7.91
CA GLU A 335 1.07 -13.66 8.59
C GLU A 335 0.83 -13.60 10.10
N TYR A 336 0.74 -14.77 10.73
CA TYR A 336 0.48 -14.94 12.17
C TYR A 336 1.53 -15.91 12.73
N GLU A 337 2.35 -15.45 13.67
CA GLU A 337 3.39 -16.22 14.34
C GLU A 337 3.08 -16.33 15.86
N PRO A 338 2.38 -17.39 16.31
CA PRO A 338 2.25 -17.71 17.73
C PRO A 338 3.63 -17.97 18.37
N ARG A 339 3.88 -17.42 19.56
CA ARG A 339 5.20 -17.48 20.23
C ARG A 339 5.50 -18.82 20.91
N VAL A 340 4.48 -19.61 21.22
CA VAL A 340 4.59 -20.93 21.85
C VAL A 340 3.92 -22.01 21.00
N GLY A 341 2.82 -21.68 20.33
CA GLY A 341 2.06 -22.55 19.44
C GLY A 341 2.65 -22.72 18.03
N ASP A 342 1.79 -23.12 17.10
CA ASP A 342 2.08 -23.22 15.66
C ASP A 342 1.03 -22.42 14.86
N ALA A 343 1.37 -21.91 13.67
CA ALA A 343 0.45 -21.15 12.83
C ALA A 343 -0.81 -21.93 12.38
N THR A 344 -0.82 -23.26 12.54
CA THR A 344 -2.01 -24.13 12.38
C THR A 344 -3.00 -24.08 13.55
N GLU A 345 -2.66 -23.43 14.67
CA GLU A 345 -3.56 -23.21 15.82
C GLU A 345 -4.35 -21.90 15.72
N VAL A 346 -4.11 -21.10 14.66
CA VAL A 346 -4.81 -19.86 14.29
C VAL A 346 -5.94 -20.22 13.32
N THR A 347 -7.18 -20.30 13.80
CA THR A 347 -8.37 -20.73 13.05
C THR A 347 -9.35 -19.58 12.80
N ASP A 348 -10.46 -19.85 12.11
CA ASP A 348 -11.64 -18.98 11.99
C ASP A 348 -11.27 -17.53 11.64
N ARG A 349 -10.53 -17.36 10.53
CA ARG A 349 -9.95 -16.06 10.13
C ARG A 349 -10.93 -15.29 9.27
N SER A 350 -11.12 -14.00 9.56
CA SER A 350 -11.96 -13.10 8.77
C SER A 350 -11.18 -11.84 8.36
N TYR A 351 -11.51 -11.29 7.20
CA TYR A 351 -10.84 -10.11 6.63
C TYR A 351 -11.87 -9.08 6.16
N ASP A 352 -11.82 -7.87 6.71
CA ASP A 352 -12.65 -6.74 6.30
C ASP A 352 -11.85 -5.83 5.36
N VAL A 353 -12.23 -5.79 4.07
CA VAL A 353 -11.60 -4.98 3.01
C VAL A 353 -12.54 -3.86 2.58
N PHE A 354 -12.07 -2.62 2.59
CA PHE A 354 -12.80 -1.47 2.08
C PHE A 354 -12.41 -1.15 0.63
N VAL A 355 -13.40 -0.79 -0.19
CA VAL A 355 -13.23 -0.32 -1.57
C VAL A 355 -13.93 1.02 -1.72
N SER A 356 -13.17 2.07 -2.03
CA SER A 356 -13.71 3.44 -2.06
C SER A 356 -14.66 3.69 -3.23
N SER A 357 -15.60 4.62 -3.07
CA SER A 357 -16.54 5.01 -4.13
C SER A 357 -15.83 5.61 -5.35
N GLU A 358 -14.69 6.29 -5.16
CA GLU A 358 -13.79 6.67 -6.26
C GLU A 358 -13.24 5.46 -7.03
N ARG A 359 -12.88 4.36 -6.32
CA ARG A 359 -12.38 3.15 -6.98
C ARG A 359 -13.47 2.39 -7.71
N LEU A 360 -14.68 2.30 -7.15
CA LEU A 360 -15.85 1.71 -7.81
C LEU A 360 -16.23 2.47 -9.09
N ALA A 361 -16.17 3.81 -9.04
CA ALA A 361 -16.45 4.71 -10.16
C ALA A 361 -15.26 4.88 -11.14
N THR A 362 -14.15 4.16 -10.96
CA THR A 362 -12.99 4.21 -11.86
C THR A 362 -13.10 3.11 -12.93
N PRO A 363 -13.48 3.43 -14.19
CA PRO A 363 -13.52 2.47 -15.28
C PRO A 363 -12.11 2.01 -15.65
N GLY A 364 -11.99 0.75 -16.07
CA GLY A 364 -10.76 0.22 -16.64
C GLY A 364 -9.83 -0.42 -15.63
N ILE A 365 -10.21 -1.60 -15.14
CA ILE A 365 -9.21 -2.67 -15.10
C ILE A 365 -9.01 -3.12 -16.54
N GLU A 366 -7.83 -2.85 -17.11
CA GLU A 366 -7.39 -3.46 -18.36
C GLU A 366 -7.14 -4.95 -18.08
N THR A 367 -8.05 -5.84 -18.51
CA THR A 367 -7.86 -7.29 -18.39
C THR A 367 -6.68 -7.72 -19.25
N PRO A 368 -5.63 -8.39 -18.73
CA PRO A 368 -4.41 -8.70 -19.50
C PRO A 368 -4.56 -9.72 -20.65
N GLY A 369 -5.24 -9.32 -21.73
CA GLY A 369 -5.07 -9.83 -23.09
C GLY A 369 -5.29 -11.33 -23.36
N THR A 370 -6.53 -11.72 -23.67
CA THR A 370 -6.81 -12.93 -24.48
C THR A 370 -7.66 -12.64 -25.69
N VAL A 371 -7.15 -13.04 -26.87
CA VAL A 371 -7.82 -13.12 -28.19
C VAL A 371 -8.42 -11.80 -28.72
N ARG A 372 -9.31 -11.13 -27.97
CA ARG A 372 -9.82 -9.78 -28.27
C ARG A 372 -9.94 -9.00 -26.97
N ASP A 373 -9.39 -7.79 -26.98
CA ASP A 373 -9.37 -6.88 -25.83
C ASP A 373 -10.83 -6.46 -25.50
N PRO A 374 -11.41 -6.88 -24.35
CA PRO A 374 -12.72 -6.41 -23.95
C PRO A 374 -12.62 -4.94 -23.54
N GLY A 375 -13.67 -4.17 -23.82
CA GLY A 375 -13.78 -2.80 -23.35
C GLY A 375 -13.65 -2.73 -21.82
N PRO A 376 -13.06 -1.64 -21.28
CA PRO A 376 -12.84 -1.49 -19.85
C PRO A 376 -14.16 -1.64 -19.08
N ILE A 377 -14.13 -2.45 -18.00
CA ILE A 377 -15.26 -2.54 -17.06
C ILE A 377 -15.63 -1.11 -16.63
N ALA A 378 -16.86 -0.70 -16.90
CA ALA A 378 -17.26 0.71 -16.91
C ALA A 378 -17.55 1.28 -15.50
N GLU A 379 -17.99 0.43 -14.59
CA GLU A 379 -18.33 0.71 -13.19
C GLU A 379 -18.21 -0.64 -12.45
N LEU A 380 -17.65 -0.66 -11.24
CA LEU A 380 -17.53 -1.90 -10.47
C LEU A 380 -18.77 -2.09 -9.59
N ASP A 381 -19.51 -3.18 -9.82
CA ASP A 381 -20.60 -3.59 -8.92
C ASP A 381 -19.99 -4.20 -7.64
N PRO A 382 -20.33 -3.72 -6.42
CA PRO A 382 -19.88 -4.33 -5.17
C PRO A 382 -20.14 -5.84 -5.07
N GLU A 383 -21.25 -6.35 -5.63
CA GLU A 383 -21.55 -7.80 -5.63
C GLU A 383 -20.63 -8.60 -6.56
N SER A 384 -19.89 -7.92 -7.46
CA SER A 384 -18.89 -8.54 -8.35
C SER A 384 -17.48 -8.59 -7.75
N ILE A 385 -17.23 -7.93 -6.61
CA ILE A 385 -15.92 -7.91 -5.94
C ILE A 385 -15.85 -9.07 -4.93
N ARG A 386 -14.78 -9.87 -5.01
CA ARG A 386 -14.61 -11.09 -4.21
C ARG A 386 -13.16 -11.25 -3.78
N LEU A 387 -12.94 -11.83 -2.61
CA LEU A 387 -11.58 -12.21 -2.18
C LEU A 387 -11.25 -13.63 -2.66
N TYR A 388 -9.98 -13.85 -2.98
CA TYR A 388 -9.43 -15.13 -3.46
C TYR A 388 -8.23 -15.53 -2.61
N GLY A 389 -8.15 -16.79 -2.20
CA GLY A 389 -6.99 -17.37 -1.51
C GLY A 389 -6.11 -18.18 -2.48
N PHE A 390 -4.80 -17.99 -2.44
CA PHE A 390 -3.86 -18.73 -3.28
C PHE A 390 -3.44 -20.06 -2.64
N ASP A 391 -3.74 -21.20 -3.28
CA ASP A 391 -3.25 -22.52 -2.86
C ASP A 391 -1.88 -22.83 -3.49
N PRO A 392 -0.78 -22.84 -2.70
CA PRO A 392 0.56 -23.14 -3.21
C PRO A 392 0.80 -24.63 -3.51
N ALA A 393 -0.12 -25.54 -3.15
CA ALA A 393 -0.01 -26.96 -3.48
C ALA A 393 -0.55 -27.29 -4.88
N ASN A 394 -1.46 -26.46 -5.39
CA ASN A 394 -2.06 -26.57 -6.73
C ASN A 394 -1.68 -25.41 -7.67
N GLU A 395 -0.95 -24.40 -7.17
CA GLU A 395 -0.58 -23.15 -7.87
C GLU A 395 -1.80 -22.33 -8.36
N SER A 396 -2.93 -22.45 -7.67
CA SER A 396 -4.26 -22.00 -8.12
C SER A 396 -4.97 -21.09 -7.12
N TRP A 397 -5.74 -20.12 -7.62
CA TRP A 397 -6.61 -19.27 -6.81
C TRP A 397 -7.97 -19.93 -6.53
N THR A 398 -8.42 -19.85 -5.28
CA THR A 398 -9.74 -20.31 -4.81
C THR A 398 -10.59 -19.09 -4.44
N PRO A 399 -11.79 -18.89 -5.03
CA PRO A 399 -12.70 -17.83 -4.59
C PRO A 399 -13.22 -18.12 -3.18
N LEU A 400 -13.27 -17.07 -2.35
CA LEU A 400 -13.77 -17.13 -0.98
C LEU A 400 -15.20 -16.55 -0.90
N GLU A 401 -15.99 -17.00 0.08
CA GLU A 401 -17.33 -16.45 0.31
C GLU A 401 -17.17 -15.01 0.82
N THR A 402 -17.60 -14.05 -0.01
CA THR A 402 -17.41 -12.60 0.24
C THR A 402 -18.78 -11.93 0.35
N GLU A 403 -19.03 -11.17 1.41
CA GLU A 403 -20.28 -10.43 1.63
C GLU A 403 -20.04 -8.92 1.75
N VAL A 404 -21.01 -8.12 1.30
CA VAL A 404 -21.04 -6.66 1.55
C VAL A 404 -21.60 -6.42 2.95
N VAL A 405 -20.74 -6.06 3.90
CA VAL A 405 -21.12 -5.75 5.29
C VAL A 405 -21.76 -4.37 5.39
N GLU A 406 -21.20 -3.38 4.69
CA GLU A 406 -21.66 -1.99 4.73
C GLU A 406 -21.48 -1.28 3.38
N THR A 407 -22.31 -0.27 3.12
CA THR A 407 -22.21 0.61 1.96
C THR A 407 -22.49 2.05 2.42
N THR A 408 -21.55 2.94 2.17
CA THR A 408 -21.60 4.36 2.53
C THR A 408 -21.43 5.23 1.27
N ASP A 409 -21.51 6.56 1.40
CA ASP A 409 -21.15 7.48 0.30
C ASP A 409 -19.63 7.42 -0.02
N GLU A 410 -18.81 6.90 0.89
CA GLU A 410 -17.35 6.83 0.78
C GLU A 410 -16.86 5.53 0.14
N GLY A 411 -17.65 4.45 0.17
CA GLY A 411 -17.29 3.15 -0.40
C GLY A 411 -18.12 1.97 0.13
N VAL A 412 -17.58 0.76 -0.01
CA VAL A 412 -18.17 -0.48 0.51
C VAL A 412 -17.18 -1.22 1.39
N LEU A 413 -17.68 -1.83 2.47
CA LEU A 413 -16.93 -2.74 3.32
C LEU A 413 -17.32 -4.18 2.98
N LEU A 414 -16.34 -4.97 2.56
CA LEU A 414 -16.47 -6.38 2.20
C LEU A 414 -15.86 -7.26 3.29
N ARG A 415 -16.51 -8.38 3.64
CA ARG A 415 -15.94 -9.40 4.53
C ARG A 415 -15.73 -10.70 3.79
N THR A 416 -14.67 -11.43 4.11
CA THR A 416 -14.54 -12.86 3.77
C THR A 416 -14.01 -13.67 4.94
N ASP A 417 -14.50 -14.90 5.10
CA ASP A 417 -13.97 -15.89 6.05
C ASP A 417 -13.00 -16.86 5.34
N SER A 418 -12.03 -17.39 6.07
CA SER A 418 -10.93 -18.16 5.47
C SER A 418 -10.29 -19.22 6.36
N ASP A 419 -9.96 -20.36 5.74
CA ASP A 419 -9.14 -21.45 6.30
C ASP A 419 -7.64 -21.10 6.44
N GLY A 420 -7.20 -19.91 5.98
CA GLY A 420 -5.83 -19.40 6.17
C GLY A 420 -4.88 -19.67 5.00
N PHE A 421 -5.07 -18.94 3.89
CA PHE A 421 -4.14 -18.96 2.75
C PHE A 421 -2.91 -18.06 2.99
N PRO A 422 -1.75 -18.36 2.37
CA PRO A 422 -0.53 -17.55 2.54
C PRO A 422 -0.59 -16.19 1.83
N VAL A 423 -1.42 -16.06 0.79
CA VAL A 423 -1.58 -14.83 0.01
C VAL A 423 -3.02 -14.75 -0.47
N TYR A 424 -3.57 -13.54 -0.44
CA TYR A 424 -4.91 -13.21 -0.90
C TYR A 424 -4.87 -12.22 -2.07
N ALA A 425 -5.89 -12.25 -2.90
CA ALA A 425 -6.19 -11.23 -3.90
C ALA A 425 -7.59 -10.68 -3.67
N VAL A 426 -7.74 -9.36 -3.78
CA VAL A 426 -9.04 -8.74 -4.00
C VAL A 426 -9.24 -8.75 -5.52
N GLY A 427 -10.22 -9.51 -5.99
CA GLY A 427 -10.57 -9.63 -7.40
C GLY A 427 -11.94 -9.03 -7.69
N VAL A 428 -12.21 -8.73 -8.96
CA VAL A 428 -13.55 -8.42 -9.46
C VAL A 428 -13.86 -9.29 -10.67
N ASP A 429 -15.11 -9.71 -10.82
CA ASP A 429 -15.57 -10.50 -11.97
C ASP A 429 -15.19 -9.80 -13.29
N ALA A 430 -14.67 -10.57 -14.24
CA ALA A 430 -14.14 -10.08 -15.50
C ALA A 430 -14.66 -10.90 -16.69
N PRO A 431 -14.79 -10.30 -17.89
CA PRO A 431 -15.11 -11.03 -19.10
C PRO A 431 -13.88 -11.78 -19.65
N VAL A 432 -14.10 -12.97 -20.21
CA VAL A 432 -13.06 -13.79 -20.88
C VAL A 432 -13.57 -14.13 -22.27
N LEU A 433 -13.36 -13.22 -23.21
CA LEU A 433 -13.95 -13.28 -24.54
C LEU A 433 -13.06 -14.04 -25.53
N ARG A 434 -13.66 -14.98 -26.25
CA ARG A 434 -13.03 -15.70 -27.38
C ARG A 434 -13.95 -15.80 -28.58
N VAL A 435 -13.36 -15.95 -29.76
CA VAL A 435 -14.06 -16.45 -30.94
C VAL A 435 -14.26 -17.95 -30.75
N GLU A 436 -15.49 -18.44 -30.96
CA GLU A 436 -15.82 -19.87 -30.92
C GLU A 436 -16.00 -20.46 -32.32
N GLU A 437 -16.66 -19.72 -33.21
CA GLU A 437 -16.88 -20.12 -34.61
C GLU A 437 -16.94 -18.89 -35.52
N THR A 438 -16.41 -19.02 -36.74
CA THR A 438 -16.65 -18.08 -37.84
C THR A 438 -17.09 -18.83 -39.08
N THR A 439 -18.07 -18.29 -39.81
CA THR A 439 -18.53 -18.83 -41.09
C THR A 439 -18.73 -17.72 -42.11
N LEU A 440 -18.66 -18.09 -43.39
CA LEU A 440 -18.78 -17.18 -44.53
C LEU A 440 -19.52 -17.93 -45.63
N GLU A 441 -20.77 -17.57 -45.90
CA GLU A 441 -21.59 -18.17 -46.95
C GLU A 441 -22.49 -17.14 -47.64
N PRO A 442 -22.67 -17.23 -48.98
CA PRO A 442 -21.91 -18.05 -49.91
C PRO A 442 -20.52 -17.44 -50.20
N SER A 443 -19.52 -18.30 -50.42
CA SER A 443 -18.16 -17.89 -50.83
C SER A 443 -18.03 -17.56 -52.33
N THR A 444 -19.14 -17.51 -53.07
CA THR A 444 -19.19 -17.03 -54.45
C THR A 444 -20.51 -16.31 -54.69
N VAL A 445 -20.43 -15.08 -55.21
CA VAL A 445 -21.55 -14.13 -55.40
C VAL A 445 -21.39 -13.40 -56.74
N ALA A 446 -22.47 -12.83 -57.29
CA ALA A 446 -22.33 -11.80 -58.32
C ALA A 446 -21.96 -10.43 -57.71
N VAL A 447 -21.51 -9.48 -58.54
CA VAL A 447 -21.43 -8.06 -58.15
C VAL A 447 -22.81 -7.57 -57.62
N ASP A 448 -22.80 -6.72 -56.61
CA ASP A 448 -23.94 -6.23 -55.82
C ASP A 448 -24.68 -7.31 -54.96
N GLU A 449 -24.36 -8.60 -55.07
CA GLU A 449 -24.92 -9.64 -54.18
C GLU A 449 -24.09 -9.78 -52.89
N PRO A 450 -24.73 -9.89 -51.70
CA PRO A 450 -24.01 -9.99 -50.43
C PRO A 450 -23.52 -11.41 -50.13
N THR A 451 -22.34 -11.50 -49.51
CA THR A 451 -21.97 -12.65 -48.69
C THR A 451 -22.35 -12.39 -47.23
N THR A 452 -22.73 -13.43 -46.47
CA THR A 452 -23.01 -13.33 -45.03
C THR A 452 -21.82 -13.87 -44.24
N ILE A 453 -21.17 -13.00 -43.47
CA ILE A 453 -20.15 -13.35 -42.48
C ILE A 453 -20.85 -13.54 -41.13
N THR A 454 -20.65 -14.69 -40.47
CA THR A 454 -21.15 -14.96 -39.12
C THR A 454 -19.98 -15.13 -38.16
N VAL A 455 -20.06 -14.52 -36.99
CA VAL A 455 -19.08 -14.66 -35.90
C VAL A 455 -19.82 -15.04 -34.63
N THR A 456 -19.46 -16.16 -34.01
CA THR A 456 -19.93 -16.55 -32.67
C THR A 456 -18.81 -16.28 -31.68
N LEU A 457 -19.10 -15.43 -30.70
CA LEU A 457 -18.24 -15.13 -29.56
C LEU A 457 -18.75 -15.89 -28.33
N ALA A 458 -17.85 -16.40 -27.51
CA ALA A 458 -18.17 -16.96 -26.20
C ALA A 458 -17.47 -16.14 -25.10
N ASN A 459 -18.12 -16.02 -23.95
CA ASN A 459 -17.57 -15.42 -22.74
C ASN A 459 -17.49 -16.48 -21.65
N ASP A 460 -16.29 -17.00 -21.39
CA ASP A 460 -16.08 -17.99 -20.32
C ASP A 460 -15.85 -17.31 -18.94
N GLY A 461 -15.96 -15.97 -18.87
CA GLY A 461 -15.71 -15.15 -17.68
C GLY A 461 -16.94 -14.91 -16.80
N LEU A 462 -16.72 -14.28 -15.64
CA LEU A 462 -17.74 -14.05 -14.62
C LEU A 462 -18.52 -12.74 -14.80
N ALA A 463 -17.98 -11.77 -15.56
CA ALA A 463 -18.68 -10.53 -15.93
C ALA A 463 -19.03 -10.49 -17.43
N GLY A 464 -20.07 -9.72 -17.78
CA GLY A 464 -20.38 -9.40 -19.18
C GLY A 464 -19.32 -8.48 -19.79
N GLY A 465 -18.99 -8.67 -21.06
CA GLY A 465 -17.97 -7.88 -21.76
C GLY A 465 -18.47 -7.32 -23.08
N ASP A 466 -18.15 -6.05 -23.35
CA ASP A 466 -18.27 -5.45 -24.69
C ASP A 466 -16.96 -5.69 -25.46
N VAL A 467 -17.05 -6.10 -26.72
CA VAL A 467 -15.88 -6.21 -27.60
C VAL A 467 -16.15 -5.54 -28.95
N GLN A 468 -15.19 -4.76 -29.43
CA GLN A 468 -15.22 -4.25 -30.79
C GLN A 468 -14.51 -5.25 -31.72
N LEU A 469 -15.19 -5.64 -32.80
CA LEU A 469 -14.60 -6.49 -33.84
C LEU A 469 -14.20 -5.63 -35.04
N THR A 470 -13.15 -6.03 -35.74
CA THR A 470 -12.68 -5.37 -36.97
C THR A 470 -12.84 -6.35 -38.12
N LEU A 471 -13.87 -6.18 -38.96
CA LEU A 471 -14.04 -6.98 -40.17
C LEU A 471 -13.34 -6.28 -41.33
N GLU A 472 -12.54 -7.02 -42.11
CA GLU A 472 -11.81 -6.48 -43.26
C GLU A 472 -11.94 -7.38 -44.49
N ALA A 473 -11.83 -6.75 -45.67
CA ALA A 473 -11.68 -7.43 -46.96
C ALA A 473 -10.35 -7.00 -47.59
N ASN A 474 -9.44 -7.94 -47.87
CA ASN A 474 -8.07 -7.68 -48.34
C ASN A 474 -7.34 -6.61 -47.49
N GLY A 475 -7.51 -6.63 -46.16
CA GLY A 475 -6.93 -5.64 -45.23
C GLY A 475 -7.56 -4.23 -45.30
N THR A 476 -8.75 -4.09 -45.90
CA THR A 476 -9.55 -2.86 -45.87
C THR A 476 -10.75 -3.08 -44.94
N VAL A 477 -10.84 -2.30 -43.86
CA VAL A 477 -11.93 -2.39 -42.87
C VAL A 477 -13.29 -2.14 -43.53
N ILE A 478 -14.20 -3.11 -43.42
CA ILE A 478 -15.57 -3.05 -43.94
C ILE A 478 -16.62 -2.84 -42.84
N ALA A 479 -16.36 -3.26 -41.59
CA ALA A 479 -17.24 -3.01 -40.46
C ALA A 479 -16.50 -3.04 -39.11
N THR A 480 -16.94 -2.20 -38.16
CA THR A 480 -16.44 -2.18 -36.77
C THR A 480 -17.58 -2.29 -35.75
N PRO A 481 -18.27 -3.44 -35.65
CA PRO A 481 -19.32 -3.69 -34.66
C PRO A 481 -18.77 -3.69 -33.23
N THR A 482 -19.54 -3.19 -32.28
CA THR A 482 -19.38 -3.51 -30.85
C THR A 482 -20.45 -4.53 -30.46
N VAL A 483 -20.05 -5.59 -29.75
CA VAL A 483 -20.91 -6.71 -29.35
C VAL A 483 -20.76 -6.96 -27.85
N THR A 484 -21.86 -6.89 -27.12
CA THR A 484 -21.94 -7.31 -25.71
C THR A 484 -22.12 -8.82 -25.63
N VAL A 485 -21.34 -9.51 -24.79
CA VAL A 485 -21.49 -10.94 -24.50
C VAL A 485 -21.66 -11.14 -22.98
N PRO A 486 -22.83 -11.62 -22.49
CA PRO A 486 -23.05 -11.86 -21.06
C PRO A 486 -22.10 -12.91 -20.47
N ALA A 487 -21.90 -12.88 -19.15
CA ALA A 487 -21.07 -13.84 -18.42
C ALA A 487 -21.55 -15.29 -18.63
N GLY A 488 -20.63 -16.20 -18.97
CA GLY A 488 -20.94 -17.61 -19.22
C GLY A 488 -21.82 -17.89 -20.46
N GLU A 489 -22.12 -16.89 -21.28
CA GLU A 489 -22.96 -17.03 -22.48
C GLU A 489 -22.15 -16.86 -23.78
N TRP A 490 -22.80 -17.18 -24.91
CA TRP A 490 -22.28 -16.90 -26.25
C TRP A 490 -23.23 -15.95 -27.00
N THR A 491 -22.68 -15.19 -27.95
CA THR A 491 -23.44 -14.29 -28.81
C THR A 491 -22.96 -14.40 -30.24
N THR A 492 -23.91 -14.65 -31.15
CA THR A 492 -23.65 -14.74 -32.59
C THR A 492 -24.08 -13.44 -33.28
N VAL A 493 -23.20 -12.88 -34.11
CA VAL A 493 -23.44 -11.67 -34.90
C VAL A 493 -23.21 -11.95 -36.39
N THR A 494 -24.00 -11.30 -37.25
CA THR A 494 -24.06 -11.56 -38.69
C THR A 494 -23.93 -10.28 -39.51
N PHE A 495 -23.12 -10.29 -40.57
CA PHE A 495 -22.87 -9.16 -41.45
C PHE A 495 -23.07 -9.55 -42.91
N ASP A 496 -24.00 -8.87 -43.59
CA ASP A 496 -24.20 -9.00 -45.03
C ASP A 496 -23.36 -7.93 -45.75
N HIS A 497 -22.39 -8.34 -46.57
CA HIS A 497 -21.50 -7.42 -47.29
C HIS A 497 -21.52 -7.69 -48.81
N PRO A 498 -22.05 -6.76 -49.63
CA PRO A 498 -21.96 -6.82 -51.09
C PRO A 498 -20.67 -6.18 -51.60
N PHE A 499 -20.16 -6.69 -52.73
CA PHE A 499 -18.97 -6.17 -53.42
C PHE A 499 -19.34 -5.52 -54.75
N ASP A 500 -18.71 -4.39 -55.07
CA ASP A 500 -18.98 -3.58 -56.27
C ASP A 500 -18.03 -3.87 -57.46
N GLU A 501 -16.89 -4.51 -57.21
CA GLU A 501 -15.95 -4.98 -58.25
C GLU A 501 -15.80 -6.51 -58.25
N PRO A 502 -15.58 -7.14 -59.41
CA PRO A 502 -15.32 -8.58 -59.50
C PRO A 502 -13.87 -8.92 -59.16
N GLY A 503 -13.66 -9.93 -58.31
CA GLY A 503 -12.35 -10.27 -57.79
C GLY A 503 -12.38 -11.43 -56.79
N VAL A 504 -11.28 -11.59 -56.05
CA VAL A 504 -11.20 -12.48 -54.88
C VAL A 504 -10.83 -11.62 -53.67
N TYR A 505 -11.58 -11.80 -52.58
CA TYR A 505 -11.45 -11.03 -51.35
C TYR A 505 -11.20 -11.98 -50.19
N GLU A 506 -10.01 -11.90 -49.59
CA GLU A 506 -9.72 -12.54 -48.31
C GLU A 506 -10.43 -11.76 -47.20
N ILE A 507 -11.19 -12.48 -46.36
CA ILE A 507 -11.97 -11.89 -45.27
C ILE A 507 -11.32 -12.23 -43.94
N THR A 508 -11.00 -11.19 -43.18
CA THR A 508 -10.46 -11.29 -41.82
C THR A 508 -11.46 -10.75 -40.79
N VAL A 509 -11.35 -11.26 -39.56
CA VAL A 509 -11.97 -10.63 -38.38
C VAL A 509 -10.89 -10.50 -37.30
N ASP A 510 -10.54 -9.26 -36.98
CA ASP A 510 -9.42 -8.88 -36.10
C ASP A 510 -8.09 -9.52 -36.54
N GLY A 511 -7.86 -9.55 -37.86
CA GLY A 511 -6.68 -10.09 -38.51
C GLY A 511 -6.66 -11.61 -38.73
N GLU A 512 -7.60 -12.37 -38.15
CA GLU A 512 -7.70 -13.82 -38.38
C GLU A 512 -8.55 -14.13 -39.63
N VAL A 513 -8.02 -14.96 -40.54
CA VAL A 513 -8.65 -15.27 -41.84
C VAL A 513 -9.82 -16.25 -41.68
N VAL A 514 -11.02 -15.80 -42.02
CA VAL A 514 -12.25 -16.61 -42.04
C VAL A 514 -12.39 -17.37 -43.36
N GLY A 515 -12.01 -16.76 -44.48
CA GLY A 515 -12.15 -17.37 -45.80
C GLY A 515 -11.93 -16.41 -46.96
N ASN A 516 -12.31 -16.86 -48.15
CA ASN A 516 -12.23 -16.07 -49.38
C ASN A 516 -13.61 -15.99 -50.06
N VAL A 517 -13.98 -14.80 -50.51
CA VAL A 517 -15.15 -14.55 -51.39
C VAL A 517 -14.66 -14.43 -52.82
N THR A 518 -15.33 -15.11 -53.76
CA THR A 518 -15.15 -14.87 -55.20
C THR A 518 -16.35 -14.09 -55.74
N VAL A 519 -16.10 -12.93 -56.34
CA VAL A 519 -17.13 -12.05 -56.91
C VAL A 519 -17.10 -12.18 -58.42
N GLU A 520 -18.12 -12.80 -59.00
CA GLU A 520 -18.19 -13.06 -60.45
C GLU A 520 -18.50 -11.78 -61.22
N ALA A 521 -17.75 -11.55 -62.30
CA ALA A 521 -18.02 -10.45 -63.22
C ALA A 521 -19.38 -10.65 -63.91
N PRO A 522 -20.17 -9.58 -64.11
CA PRO A 522 -21.43 -9.68 -64.84
C PRO A 522 -21.18 -10.24 -66.25
N PRO A 523 -22.10 -11.07 -66.79
CA PRO A 523 -21.90 -11.70 -68.08
C PRO A 523 -21.73 -10.62 -69.15
N THR A 524 -20.58 -10.63 -69.83
CA THR A 524 -20.31 -9.71 -70.94
C THR A 524 -21.37 -9.92 -72.01
N GLU A 525 -22.19 -8.91 -72.28
CA GLU A 525 -23.04 -8.91 -73.47
C GLU A 525 -22.12 -8.98 -74.70
N GLU A 526 -22.11 -10.12 -75.39
CA GLU A 526 -21.46 -10.23 -76.70
C GLU A 526 -22.07 -9.14 -77.60
N PRO A 527 -21.24 -8.25 -78.21
CA PRO A 527 -21.74 -7.28 -79.17
C PRO A 527 -22.51 -8.03 -80.27
N PRO A 528 -23.72 -7.58 -80.65
CA PRO A 528 -24.54 -8.30 -81.61
C PRO A 528 -23.75 -8.54 -82.90
N GLU A 529 -23.65 -9.81 -83.28
CA GLU A 529 -22.82 -10.29 -84.39
C GLU A 529 -23.08 -9.44 -85.64
N THR A 530 -22.12 -8.57 -85.97
CA THR A 530 -22.30 -7.57 -87.00
C THR A 530 -22.14 -8.25 -88.35
N GLU A 531 -23.26 -8.50 -89.03
CA GLU A 531 -23.32 -9.13 -90.35
C GLU A 531 -22.26 -8.54 -91.28
N GLU A 532 -21.30 -9.37 -91.72
CA GLU A 532 -20.22 -8.91 -92.60
C GLU A 532 -20.80 -8.34 -93.91
N PRO A 533 -20.50 -7.07 -94.27
CA PRO A 533 -20.87 -6.55 -95.57
C PRO A 533 -20.11 -7.32 -96.66
N PRO A 534 -20.78 -7.69 -97.78
CA PRO A 534 -20.20 -8.61 -98.76
C PRO A 534 -18.93 -8.04 -99.41
N ALA A 535 -17.88 -8.85 -99.46
CA ALA A 535 -16.57 -8.45 -99.97
C ALA A 535 -16.60 -8.02 -101.45
N GLU A 536 -16.17 -6.78 -101.72
CA GLU A 536 -15.94 -6.29 -103.09
C GLU A 536 -14.55 -6.71 -103.64
N THR A 537 -14.40 -6.60 -104.96
CA THR A 537 -13.34 -7.29 -105.74
C THR A 537 -12.02 -6.49 -105.81
N PRO A 538 -10.84 -7.14 -105.64
CA PRO A 538 -9.53 -6.46 -105.69
C PRO A 538 -8.95 -6.31 -107.10
N ALA A 539 -8.25 -5.18 -107.35
CA ALA A 539 -7.30 -4.96 -108.45
C ALA A 539 -6.54 -3.62 -108.28
N PRO A 540 -5.32 -3.45 -108.84
CA PRO A 540 -4.21 -4.41 -108.95
C PRO A 540 -2.86 -3.82 -108.42
N GLU A 541 -1.79 -4.62 -108.46
CA GLU A 541 -0.44 -4.32 -107.97
C GLU A 541 0.44 -3.49 -108.95
N GLU A 542 1.49 -2.81 -108.46
CA GLU A 542 2.87 -2.76 -109.04
C GLU A 542 3.86 -2.02 -108.07
N PRO A 543 5.21 -2.17 -108.18
CA PRO A 543 6.00 -2.57 -107.01
C PRO A 543 7.29 -1.69 -106.73
N PRO A 544 8.53 -2.18 -106.47
CA PRO A 544 9.22 -1.83 -105.21
C PRO A 544 10.67 -1.29 -105.35
N ALA A 545 11.26 -0.93 -104.19
CA ALA A 545 12.70 -0.80 -103.94
C ALA A 545 12.90 -0.67 -102.41
N GLU A 546 13.98 -1.08 -101.74
CA GLU A 546 15.04 -2.10 -101.87
C GLU A 546 15.91 -1.87 -100.60
N THR A 547 16.48 -2.93 -100.01
CA THR A 547 17.26 -2.86 -98.75
C THR A 547 18.69 -2.33 -98.98
N PRO A 548 19.48 -2.02 -97.93
CA PRO A 548 20.46 -3.04 -97.50
C PRO A 548 20.73 -3.17 -95.98
N GLU A 549 21.07 -4.40 -95.61
CA GLU A 549 21.76 -4.87 -94.38
C GLU A 549 23.32 -4.77 -94.58
N PRO A 550 24.24 -5.34 -93.75
CA PRO A 550 24.10 -6.29 -92.63
C PRO A 550 24.95 -6.00 -91.36
N GLU A 551 24.90 -6.95 -90.40
CA GLU A 551 25.95 -7.34 -89.42
C GLU A 551 26.37 -6.31 -88.33
N ASP A 552 26.59 -6.68 -87.06
CA ASP A 552 27.27 -7.90 -86.56
C ASP A 552 26.71 -8.43 -85.21
N THR A 553 27.02 -9.67 -84.83
CA THR A 553 26.55 -10.39 -83.61
C THR A 553 27.56 -11.52 -83.30
N PRO A 554 28.11 -11.73 -82.07
CA PRO A 554 27.38 -12.36 -80.93
C PRO A 554 27.91 -11.93 -79.52
N ALA A 555 27.61 -12.53 -78.35
CA ALA A 555 26.96 -13.80 -77.99
C ALA A 555 26.32 -13.79 -76.56
N GLU A 556 25.60 -14.89 -76.25
CA GLU A 556 25.32 -15.59 -74.95
C GLU A 556 26.16 -15.20 -73.69
N ILE A 557 25.74 -15.46 -72.44
CA ILE A 557 24.89 -16.56 -71.87
C ILE A 557 24.13 -16.09 -70.59
N ASP A 558 23.12 -16.88 -70.17
CA ASP A 558 22.53 -17.06 -68.82
C ASP A 558 21.60 -16.00 -68.17
N GLU A 559 20.41 -16.49 -67.76
CA GLU A 559 19.53 -16.01 -66.68
C GLU A 559 19.90 -16.77 -65.35
N PRO A 560 19.20 -16.70 -64.17
CA PRO A 560 17.93 -16.03 -63.83
C PRO A 560 17.81 -15.36 -62.42
N PHE A 561 16.58 -14.88 -62.13
CA PHE A 561 15.95 -14.53 -60.84
C PHE A 561 16.22 -13.18 -60.14
N ASP A 562 15.08 -12.53 -59.79
CA ASP A 562 14.71 -11.71 -58.60
C ASP A 562 15.65 -10.63 -58.02
N TRP A 563 15.14 -9.52 -57.46
CA TRP A 563 13.83 -9.32 -56.79
C TRP A 563 13.10 -8.03 -57.20
N ILE A 564 11.83 -7.93 -56.79
CA ILE A 564 11.03 -6.69 -56.76
C ILE A 564 11.43 -5.85 -55.52
N GLU A 565 11.52 -4.53 -55.66
CA GLU A 565 11.69 -3.58 -54.55
C GLU A 565 10.45 -2.69 -54.37
N GLU A 566 10.10 -2.39 -53.11
CA GLU A 566 8.89 -1.65 -52.72
C GLU A 566 9.10 -0.12 -52.69
N PRO A 567 8.11 0.70 -53.09
CA PRO A 567 8.20 2.16 -53.02
C PRO A 567 7.81 2.75 -51.65
N ALA A 568 8.41 2.27 -50.55
CA ALA A 568 8.23 2.79 -49.19
C ALA A 568 9.01 4.11 -48.94
N GLY A 569 8.78 5.13 -49.77
CA GLY A 569 9.53 6.39 -49.76
C GLY A 569 9.07 7.40 -48.71
N LEU A 570 9.71 7.41 -47.53
CA LEU A 570 9.52 8.47 -46.52
C LEU A 570 10.26 9.76 -46.90
N ASP A 571 9.51 10.85 -47.07
CA ASP A 571 10.04 12.13 -47.56
C ASP A 571 10.86 12.89 -46.49
N LEU A 572 12.04 13.37 -46.86
CA LEU A 572 13.15 13.64 -45.93
C LEU A 572 13.35 15.14 -45.60
N GLU A 573 12.39 16.00 -45.92
CA GLU A 573 12.48 17.45 -45.66
C GLU A 573 12.08 17.91 -44.25
N ARG A 574 11.65 17.01 -43.34
CA ARG A 574 11.25 17.39 -41.95
C ARG A 574 12.22 17.02 -40.83
N THR A 575 13.24 16.19 -41.08
CA THR A 575 14.06 15.58 -40.01
C THR A 575 15.00 16.53 -39.26
N VAL A 576 15.21 17.76 -39.77
CA VAL A 576 16.09 18.78 -39.16
C VAL A 576 15.64 19.17 -37.75
N GLY A 577 14.33 19.21 -37.48
CA GLY A 577 13.78 19.58 -36.17
C GLY A 577 14.13 18.58 -35.06
N LEU A 578 14.06 17.28 -35.35
CA LEU A 578 14.30 16.22 -34.37
C LEU A 578 15.77 16.19 -33.93
N VAL A 579 16.70 16.32 -34.89
CA VAL A 579 18.15 16.35 -34.61
C VAL A 579 18.53 17.58 -33.79
N LEU A 580 17.92 18.74 -34.08
CA LEU A 580 18.14 19.97 -33.31
C LEU A 580 17.61 19.83 -31.87
N PHE A 581 16.43 19.25 -31.69
CA PHE A 581 15.84 19.00 -30.37
C PHE A 581 16.72 18.07 -29.53
N LEU A 582 17.16 16.93 -30.09
CA LEU A 582 18.04 15.98 -29.40
C LEU A 582 19.36 16.62 -28.96
N ALA A 583 19.95 17.46 -29.80
CA ALA A 583 21.17 18.20 -29.46
C ALA A 583 20.97 19.20 -28.31
N ILE A 584 19.80 19.85 -28.23
CA ILE A 584 19.45 20.77 -27.13
C ILE A 584 19.28 19.99 -25.81
N VAL A 585 18.57 18.86 -25.81
CA VAL A 585 18.36 18.01 -24.61
C VAL A 585 19.68 17.47 -24.05
N LEU A 586 20.62 17.08 -24.91
CA LEU A 586 21.96 16.65 -24.50
C LEU A 586 22.80 17.81 -23.95
N ALA A 587 22.66 19.02 -24.49
CA ALA A 587 23.35 20.21 -23.98
C ALA A 587 22.83 20.66 -22.61
N THR A 588 21.51 20.63 -22.38
CA THR A 588 20.92 21.01 -21.08
C THR A 588 21.24 20.00 -19.99
N THR A 589 21.14 18.69 -20.25
CA THR A 589 21.54 17.66 -19.27
C THR A 589 23.03 17.70 -18.92
N TYR A 590 23.91 18.03 -19.88
CA TYR A 590 25.33 18.27 -19.61
C TYR A 590 25.57 19.50 -18.71
N LEU A 591 24.83 20.59 -18.92
CA LEU A 591 24.90 21.80 -18.09
C LEU A 591 24.39 21.56 -16.66
N VAL A 592 23.24 20.88 -16.50
CA VAL A 592 22.67 20.54 -15.19
C VAL A 592 23.64 19.67 -14.37
N ARG A 593 24.27 18.66 -14.99
CA ARG A 593 25.30 17.83 -14.34
C ARG A 593 26.59 18.58 -13.97
N ARG A 594 26.76 19.84 -14.39
CA ARG A 594 27.97 20.65 -14.14
C ARG A 594 27.76 21.80 -13.17
N MET A 595 26.55 22.00 -12.65
CA MET A 595 26.30 22.98 -11.58
C MET A 595 26.80 22.43 -10.24
N PRO A 596 27.62 23.18 -9.48
CA PRO A 596 28.05 22.76 -8.15
C PRO A 596 26.86 22.81 -7.18
N ARG A 597 26.53 21.67 -6.57
CA ARG A 597 25.60 21.61 -5.44
C ARG A 597 26.10 22.54 -4.32
N ARG A 598 25.18 23.31 -3.74
CA ARG A 598 25.37 24.10 -2.53
C ARG A 598 24.57 23.48 -1.39
#